data_AF-A0A9E1ZPH9-F1
#
_entry.id   AF-A0A9E1ZPH9-F1
#
_cell.length_a   1.000
_cell.length_b   1.000
_cell.length_c   1.000
_cell.angle_alpha   90.00
_cell.angle_beta   90.00
_cell.angle_gamma   90.00
#
_symmetry.space_group_name_H-M   'P 1'
#
loop_
_entity.id
_entity.type
_entity.pdbx_description
1 polymer ?
#
loop_
_entity_poly.entity_id
_entity_poly.type
_entity_poly.pdbx_seq_one_letter_code
_entity_poly.pdbx_strand_id
1 'polypeptide(L)' 'MKKTLSLFLDRLSEFLAARKGLIPLLGMLFIITNLLIQFILPGSWLASTNLFLHIGLLTAIFGLMLAWAL' A
#
# COMPACT_ATOMS: atom_id res chain seq x y z
N MET A 1 -5.91 -0.45 28.31
CA MET A 1 -5.97 0.17 26.96
C MET A 1 -4.80 -0.33 26.13
N LYS A 2 -5.03 -1.06 25.03
CA LYS A 2 -4.08 -1.48 23.95
C LYS A 2 -4.43 -2.84 23.31
N LYS A 3 -5.38 -3.62 23.86
CA LYS A 3 -5.78 -4.93 23.29
C LYS A 3 -6.28 -4.83 21.85
N THR A 4 -6.98 -3.76 21.48
CA THR A 4 -7.53 -3.57 20.13
C THR A 4 -6.44 -3.36 19.08
N LEU A 5 -5.37 -2.62 19.41
CA LEU A 5 -4.25 -2.41 18.49
C LEU A 5 -3.47 -3.72 18.29
N SER A 6 -3.23 -4.48 19.35
CA SER A 6 -2.62 -5.81 19.30
C SER A 6 -3.43 -6.77 18.43
N LEU A 7 -4.76 -6.84 18.65
CA LEU A 7 -5.63 -7.72 17.87
C LEU A 7 -5.68 -7.35 16.38
N PHE A 8 -5.64 -6.05 16.08
CA PHE A 8 -5.65 -5.56 14.70
C PHE A 8 -4.33 -5.85 14.00
N LEU A 9 -3.21 -5.68 14.71
CA LEU A 9 -1.87 -6.06 14.25
C LEU A 9 -1.75 -7.57 14.08
N ASP A 10 -2.26 -8.38 15.01
CA ASP A 10 -2.22 -9.84 14.91
C ASP A 10 -3.02 -10.33 13.71
N ARG A 11 -4.24 -9.80 13.50
CA ARG A 11 -5.04 -10.14 12.31
C ARG A 11 -4.44 -9.64 11.01
N LEU A 12 -3.85 -8.45 11.00
CA LEU A 12 -3.08 -7.98 9.85
C LEU A 12 -1.90 -8.93 9.60
N SER A 13 -1.14 -9.27 10.62
CA SER A 13 0.01 -10.18 10.52
C SER A 13 -0.40 -11.56 10.00
N GLU A 14 -1.50 -12.13 10.48
CA GLU A 14 -2.05 -13.41 10.04
C GLU A 14 -2.57 -13.35 8.59
N PHE A 15 -3.19 -12.22 8.21
CA PHE A 15 -3.67 -11.97 6.85
C PHE A 15 -2.52 -11.74 5.85
N LEU A 16 -1.46 -11.07 6.29
CA LEU A 16 -0.21 -10.88 5.54
C LEU A 16 0.59 -12.19 5.42
N ALA A 17 0.64 -13.00 6.49
CA ALA A 17 1.34 -14.28 6.52
C ALA A 17 0.69 -15.30 5.57
N ALA A 18 -0.64 -15.31 5.48
CA ALA A 18 -1.37 -16.18 4.57
C ALA A 18 -1.24 -15.78 3.08
N ARG A 19 -0.93 -14.51 2.79
CA ARG A 19 -0.87 -13.96 1.43
C ARG A 19 0.35 -13.05 1.30
N LYS A 20 1.53 -13.66 1.13
CA LYS A 20 2.84 -12.98 0.95
C LYS A 20 2.80 -11.79 -0.04
N GLY A 21 1.89 -11.80 -1.02
CA GLY A 21 1.70 -10.72 -2.00
C GLY A 21 0.79 -9.54 -1.59
N LEU A 22 0.27 -9.49 -0.36
CA LEU A 22 -0.76 -8.50 0.00
C LEU A 22 -0.24 -7.07 0.18
N ILE A 23 0.97 -6.90 0.73
CA ILE A 23 1.63 -5.58 0.78
C ILE A 23 1.95 -5.06 -0.63
N PRO A 24 2.56 -5.86 -1.54
CA PRO A 24 2.69 -5.49 -2.96
C PRO A 24 1.36 -5.05 -3.59
N LEU A 25 0.29 -5.79 -3.30
CA LEU A 25 -1.05 -5.49 -3.81
C LEU A 25 -1.57 -4.14 -3.31
N LEU A 26 -1.31 -3.81 -2.05
CA LEU A 26 -1.66 -2.51 -1.47
C LEU A 26 -0.89 -1.37 -2.15
N GLY A 27 0.41 -1.57 -2.41
CA GLY A 27 1.22 -0.62 -3.18
C GLY A 27 0.69 -0.42 -4.62
N MET A 28 0.30 -1.51 -5.28
CA MET A 28 -0.37 -1.46 -6.59
C MET A 28 -1.69 -0.69 -6.55
N LEU A 29 -2.50 -0.86 -5.51
CA LEU A 29 -3.75 -0.10 -5.33
C LEU A 29 -3.48 1.41 -5.24
N PHE A 30 -2.43 1.82 -4.51
CA PHE A 30 -2.00 3.23 -4.43
C PHE A 30 -1.59 3.79 -5.79
N ILE A 31 -0.87 3.01 -6.60
CA ILE A 31 -0.46 3.41 -7.96
C ILE A 31 -1.68 3.57 -8.87
N ILE A 32 -2.63 2.62 -8.84
CA ILE A 32 -3.87 2.69 -9.62
C ILE A 32 -4.71 3.90 -9.18
N THR A 33 -4.79 4.17 -7.88
CA THR A 33 -5.50 5.34 -7.35
C THR A 33 -4.85 6.64 -7.82
N ASN A 34 -3.52 6.72 -7.84
CA ASN A 34 -2.82 7.89 -8.41
C ASN A 34 -3.19 8.10 -9.88
N LEU A 35 -3.27 7.02 -10.66
CA LEU A 35 -3.66 7.07 -12.06
C LEU A 35 -5.10 7.59 -12.20
N LEU A 36 -6.04 7.08 -11.41
CA LEU A 36 -7.42 7.62 -11.37
C LEU A 36 -7.47 9.10 -11.01
N ILE A 37 -6.65 9.55 -10.05
CA ILE A 37 -6.56 10.98 -9.66
C ILE A 37 -6.06 11.83 -10.82
N GLN A 38 -5.07 11.37 -11.60
CA GLN A 38 -4.60 12.08 -12.79
C GLN A 38 -5.69 12.24 -13.85
N PHE A 39 -6.55 11.23 -14.03
CA PHE A 39 -7.64 11.28 -15.02
C PHE A 39 -8.84 12.12 -14.57
N ILE A 40 -9.21 12.07 -13.27
CA ILE A 40 -10.40 12.76 -12.75
C ILE A 40 -10.09 14.23 -12.43
N LEU A 41 -8.89 14.52 -11.91
CA LEU A 41 -8.48 15.87 -11.46
C LEU A 41 -7.14 16.30 -12.09
N PRO A 42 -7.09 16.41 -13.43
CA PRO A 42 -5.88 16.84 -14.13
C PRO A 42 -5.48 18.25 -13.66
N GLY A 43 -4.20 18.42 -13.28
CA GLY A 43 -3.66 19.70 -12.82
C GLY A 43 -3.83 20.01 -11.32
N SER A 44 -4.47 19.13 -10.55
CA SER A 44 -4.46 19.25 -9.08
C SER A 44 -3.04 19.07 -8.53
N TRP A 45 -2.70 19.74 -7.42
CA TRP A 45 -1.40 19.60 -6.76
C TRP A 45 -1.07 18.13 -6.40
N LEU A 46 -2.11 17.35 -6.11
CA LEU A 46 -2.00 15.93 -5.80
C LEU A 46 -1.64 15.09 -7.05
N ALA A 47 -2.20 15.44 -8.21
CA ALA A 47 -1.86 14.81 -9.49
C ALA A 47 -0.48 15.25 -10.02
N SER A 48 -0.07 16.50 -9.77
CA SER A 48 1.22 17.01 -10.25
C SER A 48 2.42 16.45 -9.47
N THR A 49 2.26 16.28 -8.15
CA THR A 49 3.31 15.74 -7.28
C THR A 49 3.43 14.22 -7.35
N ASN A 50 2.40 13.51 -7.83
CA ASN A 50 2.37 12.05 -7.90
C ASN A 50 2.66 11.38 -6.55
N LEU A 51 2.27 12.01 -5.44
CA LEU A 51 2.55 11.55 -4.07
C LEU A 51 2.07 10.10 -3.83
N PHE A 52 0.87 9.77 -4.31
CA PHE A 52 0.30 8.43 -4.20
C PHE A 52 1.10 7.38 -4.99
N LEU A 53 1.65 7.76 -6.15
CA LEU A 53 2.51 6.88 -6.94
C LEU A 53 3.83 6.58 -6.23
N HIS A 54 4.47 7.59 -5.63
CA HIS A 54 5.72 7.41 -4.90
C HIS A 54 5.52 6.53 -3.65
N ILE A 55 4.49 6.81 -2.84
CA ILE A 55 4.18 6.03 -1.63
C ILE A 55 3.75 4.60 -2.01
N GLY A 56 2.95 4.45 -3.07
CA GLY A 56 2.53 3.16 -3.59
C GLY A 56 3.69 2.32 -4.08
N LEU A 57 4.63 2.93 -4.82
CA LEU A 57 5.84 2.27 -5.31
C LEU A 57 6.74 1.80 -4.17
N LEU A 58 7.01 2.67 -3.19
CA LEU A 58 7.80 2.29 -2.02
C LEU A 58 7.15 1.14 -1.25
N THR A 59 5.83 1.23 -1.02
CA THR A 59 5.06 0.18 -0.35
C THR A 59 5.09 -1.13 -1.14
N ALA A 60 5.01 -1.07 -2.48
CA ALA A 60 5.08 -2.24 -3.34
C ALA A 60 6.46 -2.91 -3.28
N ILE A 61 7.53 -2.11 -3.33
CA ILE A 61 8.92 -2.60 -3.22
C ILE A 61 9.15 -3.24 -1.86
N PHE A 62 8.79 -2.57 -0.75
CA PHE A 62 8.90 -3.15 0.58
C PHE A 62 8.08 -4.42 0.73
N GLY A 63 6.88 -4.44 0.16
CA GLY A 63 6.04 -5.62 0.14
C GLY A 63 6.68 -6.80 -0.60
N LEU A 64 7.33 -6.54 -1.75
CA LEU A 64 8.01 -7.59 -2.52
C LEU A 64 9.23 -8.11 -1.77
N MET A 65 10.00 -7.21 -1.15
CA MET A 65 11.14 -7.58 -0.30
C MET A 65 10.70 -8.44 0.89
N LEU A 66 9.61 -8.09 1.55
CA LEU A 66 9.04 -8.87 2.66
C LEU A 66 8.49 -10.23 2.21
N ALA A 67 7.87 -10.29 1.02
CA ALA A 67 7.39 -11.53 0.44
C ALA A 67 8.50 -12.54 0.14
N TRP A 68 9.70 -12.04 -0.19
CA TRP A 68 10.88 -12.86 -0.49
C TRP A 68 11.69 -13.22 0.76
N ALA A 69 11.61 -12.41 1.82
CA ALA A 69 12.33 -12.63 3.08
C ALA A 69 11.67 -13.68 3.99
N LEU A 70 10.40 -14.03 3.73
CA LEU A 70 9.60 -15.02 4.46
C LEU A 70 9.44 -16.31 3.64
#